data_AF-A0A074LRI8-F1
#
_entry.id   AF-A0A074LRI8-F1
#
_cell.length_a   1.000
_cell.length_b   1.000
_cell.length_c   1.000
_cell.angle_alpha   90.00
_cell.angle_beta   90.00
_cell.angle_gamma   90.00
#
_symmetry.space_group_name_H-M   'P 1'
#
loop_
_entity.id
_entity.type
_entity.pdbx_description
1 polymer ?
#
loop_
_entity_poly.entity_id
_entity_poly.type
_entity_poly.pdbx_seq_one_letter_code
_entity_poly.pdbx_strand_id
1 'polypeptide(L)'
;MNVFAIEKFDENEWFLHIGLTVVYLVLWLTPKRLPSQIVLLLCVWSFTVSKFYDFTFGGGSLDYYDVNDSPRYCLMDLATYFFYAPFGYFFIALYERWEIRGLRTVFYILGWSAVAVGIEFVMDFFHVITYKL
;
A
#
# COMPACT_ATOMS: atom_id res chain seq x y z
N MET A 1 10.74 -21.45 17.95
CA MET A 1 11.18 -20.32 17.12
C MET A 1 9.90 -19.74 16.51
N ASN A 2 9.38 -18.65 17.08
CA ASN A 2 8.05 -18.16 16.72
C ASN A 2 8.17 -17.14 15.58
N VAL A 3 7.72 -17.55 14.39
CA VAL A 3 7.53 -16.70 13.20
C VAL A 3 6.46 -15.60 13.43
N PHE A 4 5.87 -15.57 14.63
CA PHE A 4 4.72 -14.76 15.05
C PHE A 4 5.05 -13.71 16.12
N ALA A 5 6.31 -13.51 16.48
CA ALA A 5 6.66 -12.65 17.61
C ALA A 5 6.52 -11.16 17.23
N ILE A 6 5.29 -10.66 17.25
CA ILE A 6 5.00 -9.27 17.58
C ILE A 6 5.52 -9.10 19.01
N GLU A 7 6.68 -8.47 19.18
CA GLU A 7 7.25 -8.28 20.52
C GLU A 7 6.40 -7.32 21.35
N LYS A 8 5.72 -6.38 20.68
CA LYS A 8 4.75 -5.45 21.26
C LYS A 8 3.78 -5.01 20.17
N PHE A 9 2.48 -5.09 20.45
CA PHE A 9 1.45 -4.52 19.57
C PHE A 9 1.27 -3.05 19.94
N ASP A 10 1.62 -2.15 19.04
CA ASP A 10 1.64 -0.72 19.23
C ASP A 10 0.89 0.04 18.11
N GLU A 11 1.30 1.29 17.88
CA GLU A 11 0.60 2.22 17.01
C GLU A 11 0.66 1.80 15.54
N ASN A 12 1.75 1.16 15.10
CA ASN A 12 1.93 0.76 13.71
C ASN A 12 0.95 -0.39 13.34
N GLU A 13 0.72 -1.35 14.24
CA GLU A 13 -0.18 -2.46 13.97
C GLU A 13 -1.64 -2.04 14.03
N TRP A 14 -2.00 -1.15 14.96
CA TRP A 14 -3.35 -0.56 14.98
C TRP A 14 -3.62 0.23 13.70
N PHE A 15 -2.67 1.05 13.25
CA PHE A 15 -2.79 1.79 12.01
C PHE A 15 -3.00 0.85 10.83
N LEU A 16 -2.19 -0.20 10.71
CA LEU A 16 -2.26 -1.14 9.61
C LEU A 16 -3.55 -1.96 9.63
N HIS A 17 -3.99 -2.43 10.80
CA HIS A 17 -5.25 -3.17 10.95
C HIS A 17 -6.48 -2.31 10.60
N ILE A 18 -6.54 -1.07 11.09
CA ILE A 18 -7.62 -0.14 10.76
C ILE A 18 -7.58 0.21 9.27
N GLY A 19 -6.38 0.51 8.75
CA GLY A 19 -6.16 0.82 7.35
C GLY A 19 -6.62 -0.32 6.42
N LEU A 20 -6.22 -1.55 6.71
CA LEU A 20 -6.68 -2.74 5.97
C LEU A 20 -8.20 -2.87 6.00
N THR A 21 -8.79 -2.72 7.19
CA THR A 21 -10.25 -2.82 7.34
C THR A 21 -10.96 -1.77 6.49
N VAL A 22 -10.49 -0.52 6.53
CA VAL A 22 -11.05 0.59 5.75
C VAL A 22 -10.87 0.36 4.25
N VAL A 23 -9.66 0.05 3.80
CA VAL A 23 -9.36 -0.12 2.37
C VAL A 23 -10.15 -1.29 1.77
N TYR A 24 -10.26 -2.41 2.47
CA TYR A 24 -11.04 -3.55 2.00
C TYR A 24 -12.55 -3.33 2.11
N LEU A 25 -13.02 -2.56 3.10
CA LEU A 25 -14.42 -2.13 3.17
C LEU A 25 -14.75 -1.23 1.96
N VAL A 26 -13.88 -0.27 1.63
CA VAL A 26 -14.03 0.58 0.44
C VAL A 26 -13.99 -0.28 -0.83
N LEU A 27 -13.10 -1.26 -0.93
CA LEU A 27 -13.05 -2.20 -2.05
C LEU A 27 -14.37 -2.96 -2.21
N TRP A 28 -14.95 -3.44 -1.10
CA TRP A 28 -16.20 -4.18 -1.10
C TRP A 28 -17.41 -3.31 -1.48
N LEU A 29 -17.44 -2.06 -1.01
CA LEU A 29 -18.50 -1.08 -1.32
C LEU A 29 -18.37 -0.50 -2.73
N THR A 30 -17.16 -0.52 -3.32
CA THR A 30 -16.92 0.03 -4.66
C THR A 30 -17.66 -0.83 -5.69
N PRO A 31 -18.55 -0.25 -6.53
CA PRO A 31 -19.26 -0.99 -7.55
C PRO A 31 -18.27 -1.71 -8.47
N LYS A 32 -18.42 -3.03 -8.62
CA LYS A 32 -17.55 -3.86 -9.47
C LYS A 32 -17.82 -3.55 -10.94
N ARG A 33 -17.11 -2.56 -11.48
CA ARG A 33 -17.18 -2.17 -12.90
C ARG A 33 -16.32 -3.06 -13.81
N LEU A 34 -15.29 -3.65 -13.23
CA LEU A 34 -14.36 -4.54 -13.91
C LEU A 34 -14.68 -6.02 -13.60
N PRO A 35 -14.40 -6.95 -14.53
CA PRO A 35 -14.41 -8.37 -14.24
C PRO A 35 -13.52 -8.72 -13.05
N SER A 36 -13.96 -9.66 -12.22
CA SER A 36 -13.23 -10.07 -11.00
C SER A 36 -11.78 -10.49 -11.26
N GLN A 37 -11.52 -11.07 -12.43
CA GLN A 37 -10.17 -11.47 -12.86
C GLN A 37 -9.26 -10.25 -13.06
N ILE A 38 -9.78 -9.16 -13.63
CA ILE A 38 -9.03 -7.91 -13.82
C ILE A 38 -8.79 -7.25 -12.46
N VAL A 39 -9.80 -7.23 -11.59
CA VAL A 39 -9.65 -6.71 -10.22
C VAL A 39 -8.54 -7.47 -9.49
N LEU A 40 -8.56 -8.80 -9.52
CA LEU A 40 -7.51 -9.63 -8.92
C LEU A 40 -6.14 -9.32 -9.51
N LEU A 41 -6.04 -9.22 -10.84
CA LEU A 41 -4.78 -8.91 -11.51
C LEU A 41 -4.22 -7.54 -11.10
N LEU A 42 -5.08 -6.52 -10.99
CA LEU A 42 -4.68 -5.19 -10.52
C LEU A 42 -4.23 -5.22 -9.05
N CYS A 43 -4.91 -5.99 -8.20
CA CYS A 43 -4.49 -6.15 -6.81
C CYS A 43 -3.12 -6.84 -6.69
N VAL A 44 -2.91 -7.92 -7.44
CA VAL A 44 -1.63 -8.64 -7.48
C VAL A 44 -0.52 -7.76 -8.05
N TRP A 45 -0.83 -6.95 -9.07
CA TRP A 45 0.10 -5.99 -9.64
C TRP A 45 0.57 -4.98 -8.59
N SER A 46 -0.36 -4.30 -7.91
CA SER A 46 -0.01 -3.32 -6.87
C SER A 46 0.73 -3.93 -5.69
N PHE A 47 0.33 -5.12 -5.25
CA PHE A 47 1.07 -5.88 -4.23
C PHE A 47 2.52 -6.12 -4.65
N THR A 48 2.72 -6.61 -5.88
CA THR A 48 4.05 -6.98 -6.40
C THR A 48 4.94 -5.77 -6.60
N VAL A 49 4.39 -4.69 -7.17
CA VAL A 49 5.13 -3.45 -7.44
C VAL A 49 5.56 -2.78 -6.14
N SER A 50 4.67 -2.68 -5.15
CA SER A 50 5.00 -2.07 -3.85
C SER A 50 6.12 -2.86 -3.18
N LYS A 51 5.99 -4.19 -3.12
CA LYS A 51 7.05 -5.06 -2.57
C LYS A 51 8.38 -4.94 -3.33
N PHE A 52 8.35 -4.80 -4.65
CA PHE A 52 9.55 -4.63 -5.46
C PHE A 52 10.27 -3.32 -5.12
N TYR A 53 9.53 -2.22 -4.94
CA TYR A 53 10.11 -0.94 -4.55
C TYR A 53 10.66 -0.96 -3.12
N ASP A 54 9.91 -1.49 -2.16
CA ASP A 54 10.38 -1.58 -0.77
C ASP A 54 11.62 -2.48 -0.65
N PHE A 55 11.67 -3.58 -1.41
CA PHE A 55 12.86 -4.41 -1.49
C PHE A 55 14.04 -3.66 -2.13
N THR A 56 13.81 -2.77 -3.10
CA THR A 56 14.89 -2.03 -3.76
C THR A 56 15.41 -0.89 -2.89
N PHE A 57 14.50 -0.15 -2.26
CA PHE A 57 14.78 1.09 -1.55
C PHE A 57 14.95 0.92 -0.04
N GLY A 58 14.12 0.12 0.62
CA GLY A 58 14.14 -0.04 2.08
C GLY A 58 14.98 -1.23 2.54
N GLY A 59 14.64 -2.45 2.12
CA GLY A 59 15.27 -3.68 2.64
C GLY A 59 16.43 -4.26 1.83
N GLY A 60 16.82 -3.64 0.71
CA GLY A 60 17.81 -4.19 -0.23
C GLY A 60 18.96 -3.25 -0.52
N SER A 61 19.25 -3.00 -1.80
CA SER A 61 20.56 -2.45 -2.23
C SER A 61 20.82 -1.00 -1.83
N LEU A 62 19.79 -0.21 -1.51
CA LEU A 62 19.93 1.23 -1.26
C LEU A 62 19.74 1.63 0.22
N ASP A 63 19.02 0.82 1.01
CA ASP A 63 18.86 0.96 2.47
C ASP A 63 18.45 2.37 2.96
N TYR A 64 17.45 2.98 2.32
CA TYR A 64 16.98 4.33 2.64
C TYR A 64 16.01 4.41 3.83
N TYR A 65 15.29 3.34 4.15
CA TYR A 65 14.31 3.30 5.25
C TYR A 65 14.04 1.86 5.70
N ASP A 66 13.62 1.68 6.95
CA ASP A 66 13.10 0.41 7.45
C ASP A 66 11.58 0.36 7.36
N VAL A 67 11.03 -0.83 7.10
CA VAL A 67 9.59 -1.11 7.14
C VAL A 67 9.30 -1.90 8.42
N ASN A 68 8.40 -1.38 9.25
CA ASN A 68 8.04 -1.86 10.59
C ASN A 68 9.23 -1.97 11.56
N ASP A 69 8.94 -2.32 12.82
CA ASP A 69 9.90 -2.27 13.93
C ASP A 69 10.96 -3.38 13.93
N SER A 70 10.79 -4.43 13.12
CA SER A 70 11.63 -5.62 13.18
C SER A 70 12.37 -5.87 11.86
N PRO A 71 13.69 -6.13 11.90
CA PRO A 71 14.44 -6.56 10.72
C PRO A 71 14.07 -7.98 10.25
N ARG A 72 13.14 -8.66 10.95
CA ARG A 72 12.64 -9.98 10.57
C ARG A 72 11.27 -9.84 9.94
N TYR A 73 11.11 -10.51 8.80
CA TYR A 73 9.82 -10.61 8.12
C TYR A 73 8.75 -11.17 9.05
N CYS A 74 7.82 -10.32 9.45
CA CYS A 74 6.67 -10.61 10.30
C CYS A 74 5.38 -10.60 9.46
N LEU A 75 4.28 -11.11 10.03
CA LEU A 75 2.98 -11.08 9.36
C LEU A 75 2.49 -9.65 9.10
N MET A 76 2.94 -8.67 9.89
CA MET A 76 2.62 -7.26 9.68
C MET A 76 3.27 -6.71 8.41
N ASP A 77 4.48 -7.14 8.06
CA ASP A 77 5.09 -6.75 6.77
C ASP A 77 4.24 -7.26 5.61
N LEU A 78 3.77 -8.51 5.69
CA LEU A 78 2.87 -9.07 4.69
C LEU A 78 1.56 -8.27 4.60
N ALA A 79 1.01 -7.88 5.76
CA ALA A 79 -0.21 -7.08 5.87
C ALA A 79 -0.03 -5.68 5.24
N THR A 80 1.14 -5.06 5.34
CA THR A 80 1.47 -3.78 4.67
C THR A 80 1.35 -3.92 3.15
N TYR A 81 1.86 -5.01 2.56
CA TYR A 81 1.70 -5.22 1.12
C TYR A 81 0.25 -5.51 0.71
N PHE A 82 -0.53 -6.19 1.55
CA PHE A 82 -1.97 -6.36 1.31
C PHE A 82 -2.74 -5.04 1.43
N PHE A 83 -2.30 -4.11 2.26
CA PHE A 83 -2.88 -2.77 2.34
C PHE A 83 -2.75 -2.03 1.00
N TYR A 84 -1.61 -2.15 0.32
CA TYR A 84 -1.39 -1.53 -0.99
C TYR A 84 -2.15 -2.19 -2.14
N ALA A 85 -2.53 -3.47 -2.02
CA ALA A 85 -3.08 -4.23 -3.13
C ALA A 85 -4.33 -3.58 -3.78
N PRO A 86 -5.37 -3.14 -3.03
CA PRO A 86 -6.60 -2.59 -3.62
C PRO A 86 -6.40 -1.26 -4.36
N PHE A 87 -5.30 -0.54 -4.13
CA PHE A 87 -5.06 0.77 -4.74
C PHE A 87 -4.89 0.68 -6.26
N GLY A 88 -4.37 -0.43 -6.80
CA GLY A 88 -4.31 -0.66 -8.25
C GLY A 88 -5.70 -0.69 -8.88
N TYR A 89 -6.65 -1.32 -8.20
CA TYR A 89 -8.05 -1.30 -8.63
C TYR A 89 -8.65 0.09 -8.50
N PHE A 90 -8.46 0.80 -7.38
CA PHE A 90 -8.99 2.15 -7.20
C PHE A 90 -8.49 3.12 -8.26
N PHE A 91 -7.21 3.02 -8.61
CA PHE A 91 -6.61 3.83 -9.67
C PHE A 91 -7.32 3.61 -11.01
N ILE A 92 -7.57 2.37 -11.43
CA ILE A 92 -8.24 2.11 -12.71
C ILE A 92 -9.74 2.43 -12.63
N ALA A 93 -10.41 2.07 -11.54
CA ALA A 93 -11.84 2.27 -11.38
C ALA A 93 -12.22 3.77 -11.38
N LEU A 94 -11.43 4.63 -10.73
CA LEU A 94 -11.64 6.08 -10.78
C LEU A 94 -11.25 6.68 -12.14
N TYR A 95 -10.21 6.15 -12.77
CA TYR A 95 -9.79 6.57 -14.12
C TYR A 95 -10.90 6.34 -15.15
N GLU A 96 -11.52 5.15 -15.14
CA GLU A 96 -12.68 4.84 -15.98
C GLU A 96 -13.92 5.64 -15.57
N ARG A 97 -14.18 5.78 -14.26
CA ARG A 97 -15.37 6.49 -13.77
C ARG A 97 -15.41 7.97 -14.17
N TRP A 98 -14.27 8.62 -14.20
CA TRP A 98 -14.16 10.03 -14.59
C TRP A 98 -13.80 10.24 -16.05
N GLU A 99 -13.76 9.15 -16.84
CA GLU A 99 -13.45 9.15 -18.26
C GLU A 99 -12.20 9.98 -18.57
N ILE A 100 -11.15 9.80 -17.75
CA ILE A 100 -9.93 10.60 -17.82
C ILE A 100 -9.23 10.32 -19.17
N ARG A 101 -8.95 11.39 -19.93
CA ARG A 101 -8.30 11.32 -21.25
C ARG A 101 -7.37 12.52 -21.48
N GLY A 102 -6.36 12.33 -22.32
CA GLY A 102 -5.44 13.38 -22.76
C GLY A 102 -4.68 14.01 -21.59
N LEU A 103 -4.61 15.34 -21.54
CA LEU A 103 -3.89 16.07 -20.48
C LEU A 103 -4.43 15.79 -19.06
N ARG A 104 -5.70 15.41 -18.92
CA ARG A 104 -6.27 15.06 -17.61
C ARG A 104 -5.59 13.83 -17.00
N THR A 105 -5.03 12.95 -17.82
CA THR A 105 -4.27 11.79 -17.36
C THR A 105 -3.03 12.19 -16.57
N VAL A 106 -2.34 13.26 -16.98
CA VAL A 106 -1.15 13.76 -16.28
C VAL A 106 -1.52 14.27 -14.88
N PHE A 107 -2.53 15.13 -14.78
CA PHE A 107 -3.01 15.63 -13.49
C PHE A 107 -3.56 14.52 -12.60
N TYR A 108 -4.20 13.51 -13.19
CA TYR A 108 -4.68 12.34 -12.47
C TYR A 108 -3.53 11.55 -11.83
N ILE A 109 -2.47 11.28 -12.60
CA ILE A 109 -1.28 10.60 -12.09
C ILE A 109 -0.62 11.44 -10.99
N LEU A 110 -0.42 12.74 -11.21
CA LEU A 110 0.17 13.63 -10.21
C LEU A 110 -0.65 13.70 -8.92
N GLY A 111 -1.98 13.71 -9.02
CA GLY A 111 -2.87 13.65 -7.86
C GLY A 111 -2.68 12.35 -7.07
N TRP A 112 -2.62 11.22 -7.76
CA TRP A 112 -2.34 9.93 -7.13
C TRP A 112 -0.94 9.83 -6.52
N SER A 113 0.07 10.43 -7.16
CA SER A 113 1.41 10.54 -6.58
C SER A 113 1.40 11.37 -5.29
N ALA A 114 0.68 12.50 -5.27
CA ALA A 114 0.54 13.30 -4.05
C ALA A 114 -0.20 12.55 -2.94
N VAL A 115 -1.24 11.77 -3.28
CA VAL A 115 -1.93 10.89 -2.32
C VAL A 115 -0.97 9.82 -1.78
N ALA A 116 -0.15 9.20 -2.63
CA ALA A 116 0.81 8.19 -2.21
C ALA A 116 1.82 8.76 -1.22
N VAL A 117 2.43 9.91 -1.52
CA VAL A 117 3.35 10.61 -0.61
C VAL A 117 2.65 10.99 0.70
N GLY A 118 1.39 11.43 0.64
CA GLY A 118 0.61 11.73 1.84
C GLY A 118 0.36 10.51 2.72
N ILE A 119 0.08 9.35 2.13
CA ILE A 119 -0.07 8.08 2.87
C ILE A 119 1.25 7.65 3.48
N GLU A 120 2.35 7.75 2.73
CA GLU A 120 3.70 7.43 3.21
C GLU A 120 4.10 8.31 4.40
N PHE A 121 3.79 9.61 4.34
CA PHE A 121 4.01 10.54 5.46
C PHE A 121 3.19 10.17 6.71
N VAL A 122 1.94 9.71 6.52
CA VAL A 122 1.12 9.21 7.64
C VAL A 122 1.71 7.91 8.20
N MET A 123 2.24 7.03 7.35
CA MET A 123 2.90 5.80 7.78
C MET A 123 4.17 6.07 8.58
N ASP A 124 4.96 7.07 8.19
CA ASP A 124 6.12 7.54 8.96
C ASP A 124 5.72 8.07 10.34
N PHE A 125 4.64 8.86 10.41
CA PHE A 125 4.10 9.34 11.68
C PHE A 125 3.69 8.23 12.65
N PHE A 126 3.15 7.12 12.13
CA PHE A 126 2.78 5.94 12.91
C PHE A 126 3.91 4.90 13.03
N HIS A 127 5.15 5.24 12.65
CA HIS A 127 6.33 4.37 12.71
C HIS A 127 6.21 3.06 11.90
N VAL A 128 5.34 3.04 10.89
CA VAL A 128 5.25 1.92 9.93
C VAL A 128 6.43 1.95 8.96
N ILE A 129 6.89 3.16 8.62
CA ILE A 129 8.10 3.41 7.83
C ILE A 129 9.01 4.27 8.70
N THR A 130 10.30 3.95 8.78
CA THR A 130 11.27 4.78 9.50
C THR A 130 12.43 5.12 8.57
N TYR A 131 12.55 6.38 8.18
CA TYR A 131 13.63 6.82 7.30
C TYR A 131 14.99 6.78 8.01
N LYS A 132 16.01 6.30 7.29
CA LYS A 132 17.41 6.34 7.72
C LYS A 132 18.06 7.57 7.10
N LEU A 133 18.31 8.60 7.91
CA LEU A 133 19.07 9.80 7.54
C LEU A 133 20.56 9.63 7.89
#